data_AF-A0A6N7NWN8-F1
#
_entry.id   AF-A0A6N7NWN8-F1
#
_cell.length_a   1.000
_cell.length_b   1.000
_cell.length_c   1.000
_cell.angle_alpha   90.00
_cell.angle_beta   90.00
_cell.angle_gamma   90.00
#
_symmetry.space_group_name_H-M   'P 1'
#
loop_
_entity.id
_entity.type
_entity.pdbx_description
1 polymer ?
#
loop_
_entity_poly.entity_id
_entity_poly.type
_entity_poly.pdbx_seq_one_letter_code
_entity_poly.pdbx_strand_id
1 'polypeptide(L)'
;MLKILRGLGWTLAGLLVLAIVVWCASRMWPVPESRLQAQQRLQARLPVHGHNGFALLWTLAFDDLDARQREQALARDVQRWEADPRGNGGAGPQLAEDHDALRSRPAASCGPTASDCLGQVRADPQRFVDAHAGHQQLHARLDQLADADHFVSPFRPKGDGILVPMPTYGLMIDATSARALAYVQGDIDGALRGSCRGLQLGRRLVTGGSYLVESIIGASLVQANAQLLADMLVELPADHPLPAECDQAMQPMLAAEQSLCRAMQGEYAMSRAAIETSAQEFGGVLVLDRSSTLARAAGNLGWACGAAAMAALEADRPLPVPAPPQHDFGCLSNILGCVLTDIARPVYPAYSSRTQDAAAMVRLIGAQRWLRQQAQDPVDALQRLPAQFRSPVRAPQLSADGRRLQVPRRSPSRSTDESPWLSVPLVMENAPAAAARD
;
A
#
# COMPACT_ATOMS: atom_id res chain seq x y z
N MET A 1 37.20 -14.05 -56.94
CA MET A 1 36.31 -14.53 -55.86
C MET A 1 37.05 -14.93 -54.58
N LEU A 2 38.02 -15.87 -54.59
CA LEU A 2 38.67 -16.36 -53.36
C LEU A 2 39.38 -15.29 -52.49
N LYS A 3 40.02 -14.28 -53.09
CA LYS A 3 40.69 -13.18 -52.35
C LYS A 3 39.69 -12.24 -51.67
N ILE A 4 38.54 -11.99 -52.30
CA ILE A 4 37.46 -11.16 -51.74
C ILE A 4 36.76 -11.90 -50.59
N LEU A 5 36.50 -13.20 -50.75
CA LEU A 5 35.97 -14.07 -49.69
C LEU A 5 36.91 -14.17 -48.48
N ARG A 6 38.23 -14.24 -48.70
CA ARG A 6 39.23 -14.19 -47.61
C ARG A 6 39.28 -12.84 -46.91
N GLY A 7 39.26 -11.73 -47.66
CA GLY A 7 39.19 -10.38 -47.08
C GLY A 7 37.94 -10.19 -46.24
N LEU A 8 36.79 -10.65 -46.72
CA LEU A 8 35.52 -10.63 -45.99
C LEU A 8 35.56 -11.52 -44.73
N GLY A 9 36.22 -12.68 -44.79
CA GLY A 9 36.41 -13.56 -43.64
C GLY A 9 37.23 -12.92 -42.52
N TRP A 10 38.31 -12.22 -42.86
CA TRP A 10 39.15 -11.51 -41.88
C TRP A 10 38.46 -10.30 -41.26
N THR A 11 37.66 -9.56 -42.03
CA THR A 11 36.88 -8.44 -41.48
C THR A 11 35.77 -8.93 -40.54
N LEU A 12 35.06 -10.01 -40.88
CA LEU A 12 34.10 -10.66 -39.99
C LEU A 12 34.74 -11.18 -38.71
N ALA A 13 35.91 -11.83 -38.80
CA ALA A 13 36.65 -12.30 -37.65
C ALA A 13 37.10 -11.12 -36.75
N GLY A 14 37.60 -10.04 -37.33
CA GLY A 14 37.99 -8.83 -36.59
C GLY A 14 36.80 -8.18 -35.87
N LEU A 15 35.64 -8.09 -36.53
CA LEU A 15 34.41 -7.60 -35.91
C LEU A 15 33.92 -8.49 -34.77
N LEU A 16 34.01 -9.81 -34.94
CA LEU A 16 33.64 -10.76 -33.88
C LEU A 16 34.55 -10.61 -32.65
N VAL A 17 35.86 -10.49 -32.84
CA VAL A 17 36.81 -10.26 -31.75
C VAL A 17 36.51 -8.94 -31.04
N LEU A 18 36.25 -7.87 -31.79
CA LEU A 18 35.86 -6.58 -31.22
C LEU A 18 34.56 -6.69 -30.41
N ALA A 19 33.55 -7.38 -30.92
CA ALA A 19 32.29 -7.60 -30.22
C ALA A 19 32.50 -8.37 -28.90
N ILE A 20 33.34 -9.41 -28.89
CA ILE A 20 33.69 -10.16 -27.67
C ILE A 20 34.42 -9.26 -26.67
N VAL A 21 35.40 -8.45 -27.12
CA VAL A 21 36.13 -7.52 -26.24
C VAL A 21 35.19 -6.50 -25.61
N VAL A 22 34.30 -5.89 -26.41
CA VAL A 22 33.29 -4.94 -25.92
C VAL A 22 32.33 -5.61 -24.93
N TRP A 23 31.88 -6.84 -25.24
CA TRP A 23 31.01 -7.60 -24.35
C TRP A 23 31.71 -7.94 -23.02
N CYS A 24 32.96 -8.40 -23.04
CA CYS A 24 33.75 -8.65 -21.83
C CYS A 24 33.99 -7.39 -21.02
N ALA A 25 34.33 -6.28 -21.68
CA ALA A 25 34.51 -4.98 -21.02
C ALA A 25 33.20 -4.50 -20.36
N SER A 26 32.07 -4.71 -21.02
CA SER A 26 30.74 -4.43 -20.46
C SER A 26 30.45 -5.35 -19.26
N ARG A 27 30.80 -6.63 -19.35
CA ARG A 27 30.56 -7.61 -18.28
C ARG A 27 31.38 -7.34 -17.02
N MET A 28 32.56 -6.73 -17.18
CA MET A 28 33.43 -6.31 -16.09
C MET A 28 33.15 -4.88 -15.61
N TRP A 29 32.12 -4.21 -16.15
CA TRP A 29 31.81 -2.85 -15.77
C TRP A 29 31.37 -2.78 -14.29
N PRO A 30 31.93 -1.87 -13.49
CA PRO A 30 31.69 -1.86 -12.05
C PRO A 30 30.25 -1.51 -11.70
N VAL A 31 29.69 -2.25 -10.76
CA VAL A 31 28.39 -1.93 -10.15
C VAL A 31 28.57 -0.75 -9.19
N PRO A 32 27.80 0.34 -9.32
CA PRO A 32 27.87 1.47 -8.40
C PRO A 32 27.68 1.06 -6.93
N GLU A 33 28.52 1.56 -6.02
CA GLU A 33 28.46 1.24 -4.59
C GLU A 33 27.09 1.55 -3.96
N SER A 34 26.42 2.60 -4.42
CA SER A 34 25.07 2.97 -3.97
C SER A 34 24.04 1.85 -4.19
N ARG A 35 24.17 1.08 -5.29
CA ARG A 35 23.32 -0.08 -5.59
C ARG A 35 23.64 -1.24 -4.67
N LEU A 36 24.91 -1.47 -4.33
CA LEU A 36 25.33 -2.51 -3.40
C LEU A 36 24.85 -2.22 -1.96
N GLN A 37 24.96 -0.97 -1.51
CA GLN A 37 24.43 -0.53 -0.22
C GLN A 37 22.90 -0.62 -0.16
N ALA A 38 22.20 -0.30 -1.25
CA ALA A 38 20.76 -0.49 -1.36
C ALA A 38 20.38 -1.98 -1.24
N GLN A 39 21.15 -2.86 -1.89
CA GLN A 39 20.96 -4.31 -1.81
C GLN A 39 21.16 -4.83 -0.38
N GLN A 40 22.21 -4.40 0.32
CA GLN A 40 22.44 -4.79 1.71
C GLN A 40 21.25 -4.39 2.61
N ARG A 41 20.74 -3.16 2.46
CA ARG A 41 19.57 -2.68 3.23
C ARG A 41 18.30 -3.47 2.93
N LEU A 42 18.07 -3.85 1.66
CA LEU A 42 16.90 -4.65 1.29
C LEU A 42 17.00 -6.10 1.78
N GLN A 43 18.21 -6.64 1.90
CA GLN A 43 18.44 -7.99 2.40
C GLN A 43 18.45 -8.08 3.93
N ALA A 44 18.75 -6.97 4.61
CA ALA A 44 18.68 -6.85 6.07
C ALA A 44 17.22 -6.80 6.55
N ARG A 45 16.56 -7.97 6.58
CA ARG A 45 15.16 -8.11 6.98
C ARG A 45 14.89 -7.42 8.31
N LEU A 46 13.88 -6.56 8.32
CA LEU A 46 13.45 -5.89 9.54
C LEU A 46 12.88 -6.90 10.53
N PRO A 47 13.18 -6.77 11.84
CA PRO A 47 12.58 -7.63 12.85
C PRO A 47 11.06 -7.46 12.88
N VAL A 48 10.38 -8.52 13.28
CA VAL A 48 8.93 -8.57 13.47
C VAL A 48 8.68 -9.08 14.88
N HIS A 49 7.76 -8.44 15.58
CA HIS A 49 7.45 -8.73 16.97
C HIS A 49 5.93 -8.79 17.14
N GLY A 50 5.49 -9.58 18.11
CA GLY A 50 4.07 -9.71 18.43
C GLY A 50 3.34 -10.77 17.61
N HIS A 51 2.02 -10.64 17.55
CA HIS A 51 1.12 -11.59 16.91
C HIS A 51 1.02 -11.34 15.40
N ASN A 52 1.26 -12.40 14.61
CA ASN A 52 1.05 -12.39 13.16
C ASN A 52 -0.41 -12.68 12.81
N GLY A 53 -1.14 -11.70 12.29
CA GLY A 53 -2.54 -11.85 11.87
C GLY A 53 -2.71 -12.46 10.48
N PHE A 54 -1.64 -12.91 9.83
CA PHE A 54 -1.69 -13.37 8.43
C PHE A 54 -2.63 -14.58 8.24
N ALA A 55 -2.74 -15.51 9.20
CA ALA A 55 -3.66 -16.63 9.09
C ALA A 55 -5.13 -16.20 9.01
N LEU A 56 -5.52 -15.21 9.81
CA LEU A 56 -6.87 -14.63 9.75
C LEU A 56 -7.09 -13.87 8.43
N LEU A 57 -6.09 -13.10 7.98
CA LEU A 57 -6.13 -12.37 6.72
C LEU A 57 -6.27 -13.32 5.51
N TRP A 58 -5.48 -14.40 5.50
CA TRP A 58 -5.47 -15.43 4.46
C TRP A 58 -6.82 -16.14 4.36
N THR A 59 -7.46 -16.40 5.49
CA THR A 59 -8.73 -17.14 5.59
C THR A 59 -9.95 -16.22 5.77
N LEU A 60 -9.82 -14.93 5.48
CA LEU A 60 -10.84 -13.91 5.75
C LEU A 60 -12.21 -14.22 5.13
N ALA A 61 -12.20 -14.84 3.96
CA ALA A 61 -13.39 -15.21 3.19
C ALA A 61 -14.19 -16.37 3.79
N PHE A 62 -13.67 -17.07 4.81
CA PHE A 62 -14.29 -18.27 5.35
C PHE A 62 -14.85 -18.02 6.76
N ASP A 63 -16.14 -18.28 6.90
CA ASP A 63 -16.88 -18.31 8.16
C ASP A 63 -16.58 -19.59 8.95
N ASP A 64 -17.01 -19.61 10.22
CA ASP A 64 -17.03 -20.82 11.07
C ASP A 64 -15.67 -21.53 11.29
N LEU A 65 -14.57 -20.78 11.18
CA LEU A 65 -13.22 -21.25 11.53
C LEU A 65 -12.68 -20.56 12.78
N ASP A 66 -12.25 -21.35 13.76
CA ASP A 66 -11.50 -20.90 14.92
C ASP A 66 -10.03 -20.56 14.57
N ALA A 67 -9.31 -19.95 15.53
CA ALA A 67 -7.92 -19.53 15.31
C ALA A 67 -6.98 -20.69 14.94
N ARG A 68 -7.17 -21.88 15.54
CA ARG A 68 -6.34 -23.05 15.27
C ARG A 68 -6.60 -23.60 13.87
N GLN A 69 -7.85 -23.68 13.46
CA GLN A 69 -8.24 -24.12 12.12
C GLN A 69 -7.68 -23.20 11.03
N ARG A 70 -7.66 -21.89 11.26
CA ARG A 70 -7.07 -20.90 10.34
C ARG A 70 -5.56 -21.07 10.20
N GLU A 71 -4.85 -21.26 11.32
CA GLU A 71 -3.42 -21.54 11.31
C GLU A 71 -3.10 -22.86 10.59
N GLN A 72 -3.89 -23.91 10.83
CA GLN A 72 -3.74 -25.20 10.14
C GLN A 72 -4.02 -25.11 8.65
N ALA A 73 -5.01 -24.30 8.23
CA ALA A 73 -5.27 -24.05 6.82
C ALA A 73 -4.09 -23.34 6.14
N LEU A 74 -3.58 -22.26 6.75
CA LEU A 74 -2.40 -21.57 6.26
C LEU A 74 -1.18 -22.50 6.17
N ALA A 75 -0.91 -23.29 7.22
CA ALA A 75 0.24 -24.19 7.25
C ALA A 75 0.19 -25.24 6.14
N ARG A 76 -1.00 -25.81 5.85
CA ARG A 76 -1.19 -26.73 4.72
C ARG A 76 -0.92 -26.04 3.39
N ASP A 77 -1.44 -24.83 3.21
CA ASP A 77 -1.22 -24.04 1.99
C ASP A 77 0.26 -23.70 1.78
N VAL A 78 0.98 -23.37 2.84
CA VAL A 78 2.44 -23.14 2.81
C VAL A 78 3.19 -24.41 2.43
N GLN A 79 2.85 -25.57 3.00
CA GLN A 79 3.48 -26.85 2.65
C GLN A 79 3.24 -27.22 1.19
N ARG A 80 2.02 -27.02 0.67
CA ARG A 80 1.72 -27.24 -0.76
C ARG A 80 2.50 -26.28 -1.63
N TRP A 81 2.56 -24.99 -1.25
CA TRP A 81 3.37 -24.00 -1.95
C TRP A 81 4.81 -24.48 -2.00
N GLU A 82 5.44 -24.82 -0.86
CA GLU A 82 6.83 -25.28 -0.78
C GLU A 82 7.12 -26.53 -1.62
N ALA A 83 6.18 -27.48 -1.66
CA ALA A 83 6.29 -28.72 -2.41
C ALA A 83 6.26 -28.54 -3.95
N ASP A 84 5.69 -27.44 -4.47
CA ASP A 84 5.66 -27.17 -5.92
C ASP A 84 6.86 -26.32 -6.38
N PRO A 85 7.87 -26.89 -7.08
CA PRO A 85 9.06 -26.14 -7.48
C PRO A 85 8.77 -25.01 -8.48
N ARG A 86 7.68 -25.12 -9.25
CA ARG A 86 7.33 -24.14 -10.29
C ARG A 86 6.49 -22.98 -9.75
N GLY A 87 5.87 -23.13 -8.58
CA GLY A 87 4.99 -22.09 -8.02
C GLY A 87 3.69 -21.92 -8.83
N ASN A 88 3.26 -22.98 -9.53
CA ASN A 88 1.99 -23.03 -10.24
C ASN A 88 0.81 -23.40 -9.30
N GLY A 89 1.11 -23.91 -8.11
CA GLY A 89 0.13 -24.36 -7.13
C GLY A 89 -0.51 -23.23 -6.34
N GLY A 90 -1.83 -23.09 -6.51
CA GLY A 90 -2.76 -22.44 -5.58
C GLY A 90 -2.51 -20.96 -5.30
N ALA A 91 -3.06 -20.07 -6.12
CA ALA A 91 -3.05 -18.62 -5.87
C ALA A 91 -3.85 -18.18 -4.62
N GLY A 92 -4.60 -19.09 -4.00
CA GLY A 92 -5.47 -18.82 -2.86
C GLY A 92 -5.63 -20.02 -1.91
N PRO A 93 -6.42 -19.86 -0.84
CA PRO A 93 -6.59 -20.87 0.21
C PRO A 93 -7.24 -22.16 -0.31
N GLN A 94 -6.73 -23.35 0.07
CA GLN A 94 -7.36 -24.63 -0.32
C GLN A 94 -8.76 -24.80 0.25
N LEU A 95 -9.07 -24.09 1.34
CA LEU A 95 -10.39 -24.11 1.95
C LEU A 95 -11.51 -23.86 0.93
N ALA A 96 -11.25 -23.13 -0.17
CA ALA A 96 -12.20 -22.92 -1.26
C ALA A 96 -12.65 -24.19 -2.00
N GLU A 97 -11.98 -25.33 -1.81
CA GLU A 97 -12.39 -26.63 -2.38
C GLU A 97 -13.58 -27.24 -1.63
N ASP A 98 -13.64 -27.02 -0.30
CA ASP A 98 -14.61 -27.67 0.59
C ASP A 98 -15.51 -26.68 1.35
N HIS A 99 -15.25 -25.36 1.25
CA HIS A 99 -16.00 -24.31 1.95
C HIS A 99 -16.44 -23.21 0.98
N ASP A 100 -17.62 -22.64 1.26
CA ASP A 100 -18.13 -21.49 0.52
C ASP A 100 -17.34 -20.22 0.90
N ALA A 101 -16.54 -19.72 -0.04
CA ALA A 101 -15.83 -18.46 0.13
C ALA A 101 -16.78 -17.27 -0.05
N LEU A 102 -16.82 -16.39 0.94
CA LEU A 102 -17.47 -15.09 0.83
C LEU A 102 -16.84 -14.29 -0.30
N ARG A 103 -17.68 -13.60 -1.06
CA ARG A 103 -17.27 -12.74 -2.18
C ARG A 103 -17.58 -11.29 -1.85
N SER A 104 -16.66 -10.41 -2.22
CA SER A 104 -16.92 -8.96 -2.17
C SER A 104 -18.09 -8.63 -3.09
N ARG A 105 -19.01 -7.80 -2.61
CA ARG A 105 -20.18 -7.33 -3.36
C ARG A 105 -19.99 -5.85 -3.70
N PRO A 106 -19.49 -5.51 -4.91
CA PRO A 106 -19.20 -4.14 -5.28
C PRO A 106 -20.45 -3.25 -5.27
N ALA A 107 -21.61 -3.89 -5.43
CA ALA A 107 -22.90 -3.23 -5.50
C ALA A 107 -23.22 -2.37 -4.28
N ALA A 108 -22.58 -2.48 -3.11
CA ALA A 108 -22.78 -1.50 -2.02
C ALA A 108 -21.48 -1.14 -1.28
N SER A 109 -20.41 -0.90 -2.04
CA SER A 109 -19.21 -0.29 -1.48
C SER A 109 -19.26 1.23 -1.67
N CYS A 110 -18.89 1.98 -0.62
CA CYS A 110 -18.63 3.43 -0.70
C CYS A 110 -17.34 3.76 -1.47
N GLY A 111 -16.72 2.76 -2.09
CA GLY A 111 -15.45 2.89 -2.79
C GLY A 111 -14.25 3.00 -1.84
N PRO A 112 -13.04 3.03 -2.41
CA PRO A 112 -11.79 2.90 -1.66
C PRO A 112 -11.37 4.17 -0.90
N THR A 113 -12.10 5.28 -1.05
CA THR A 113 -11.89 6.53 -0.29
C THR A 113 -13.06 6.85 0.64
N ALA A 114 -14.17 6.10 0.55
CA ALA A 114 -15.41 6.36 1.28
C ALA A 114 -15.90 7.82 1.21
N SER A 115 -15.65 8.51 0.09
CA SER A 115 -16.12 9.89 -0.10
C SER A 115 -17.65 9.94 -0.09
N ASP A 116 -18.24 10.77 0.77
CA ASP A 116 -19.70 10.89 0.93
C ASP A 116 -20.39 9.52 1.15
N CYS A 117 -19.80 8.69 2.02
CA CYS A 117 -20.34 7.36 2.28
C CYS A 117 -21.69 7.43 3.02
N LEU A 118 -21.86 8.36 3.96
CA LEU A 118 -23.13 8.54 4.67
C LEU A 118 -24.26 9.02 3.74
N GLY A 119 -23.99 9.93 2.80
CA GLY A 119 -24.97 10.36 1.80
C GLY A 119 -25.40 9.22 0.89
N GLN A 120 -24.44 8.42 0.40
CA GLN A 120 -24.72 7.23 -0.40
C GLN A 120 -25.61 6.22 0.33
N VAL A 121 -25.31 5.93 1.60
CA VAL A 121 -26.10 5.00 2.42
C VAL A 121 -27.51 5.55 2.67
N ARG A 122 -27.67 6.85 2.95
CA ARG A 122 -28.99 7.45 3.16
C ARG A 122 -29.85 7.48 1.90
N ALA A 123 -29.23 7.62 0.74
CA ALA A 123 -29.94 7.65 -0.54
C ALA A 123 -30.59 6.30 -0.85
N ASP A 124 -29.97 5.19 -0.44
CA ASP A 124 -30.49 3.84 -0.65
C ASP A 124 -30.06 2.87 0.47
N PRO A 125 -30.66 2.94 1.67
CA PRO A 125 -30.25 2.11 2.80
C PRO A 125 -30.46 0.61 2.55
N GLN A 126 -31.52 0.25 1.83
CA GLN A 126 -31.89 -1.14 1.58
C GLN A 126 -30.84 -1.84 0.73
N ARG A 127 -30.27 -1.16 -0.27
CA ARG A 127 -29.15 -1.68 -1.06
C ARG A 127 -27.94 -2.07 -0.21
N PHE A 128 -27.61 -1.28 0.81
CA PHE A 128 -26.51 -1.62 1.73
C PHE A 128 -26.89 -2.75 2.69
N VAL A 129 -28.13 -2.79 3.18
CA VAL A 129 -28.65 -3.92 3.98
C VAL A 129 -28.53 -5.23 3.20
N ASP A 130 -29.02 -5.26 1.97
CA ASP A 130 -29.02 -6.46 1.12
C ASP A 130 -27.60 -6.89 0.76
N ALA A 131 -26.72 -5.92 0.46
CA ALA A 131 -25.33 -6.22 0.14
C ALA A 131 -24.55 -6.79 1.32
N HIS A 132 -24.78 -6.30 2.55
CA HIS A 132 -24.10 -6.79 3.75
C HIS A 132 -24.83 -7.97 4.43
N ALA A 133 -25.97 -8.41 3.89
CA ALA A 133 -26.68 -9.59 4.39
C ALA A 133 -25.77 -10.83 4.33
N GLY A 134 -25.57 -11.46 5.49
CA GLY A 134 -24.69 -12.62 5.68
C GLY A 134 -23.22 -12.29 5.98
N HIS A 135 -22.82 -11.01 6.04
CA HIS A 135 -21.43 -10.62 6.31
C HIS A 135 -21.11 -10.34 7.79
N GLN A 136 -22.02 -10.67 8.72
CA GLN A 136 -21.85 -10.38 10.15
C GLN A 136 -20.56 -10.97 10.73
N GLN A 137 -20.27 -12.24 10.43
CA GLN A 137 -19.02 -12.85 10.89
C GLN A 137 -17.79 -12.25 10.19
N LEU A 138 -17.90 -11.83 8.93
CA LEU A 138 -16.82 -11.13 8.20
C LEU A 138 -16.49 -9.80 8.89
N HIS A 139 -17.48 -9.01 9.27
CA HIS A 139 -17.26 -7.73 9.96
C HIS A 139 -16.57 -7.94 11.31
N ALA A 140 -16.99 -8.94 12.08
CA ALA A 140 -16.31 -9.32 13.33
C ALA A 140 -14.84 -9.71 13.12
N ARG A 141 -14.53 -10.46 12.04
CA ARG A 141 -13.14 -10.81 11.69
C ARG A 141 -12.32 -9.60 11.24
N LEU A 142 -12.92 -8.68 10.49
CA LEU A 142 -12.26 -7.43 10.09
C LEU A 142 -11.93 -6.57 11.32
N ASP A 143 -12.81 -6.56 12.32
CA ASP A 143 -12.50 -5.93 13.60
C ASP A 143 -11.39 -6.68 14.34
N GLN A 144 -11.43 -8.01 14.40
CA GLN A 144 -10.37 -8.83 15.04
C GLN A 144 -8.99 -8.63 14.40
N LEU A 145 -8.92 -8.42 13.09
CA LEU A 145 -7.65 -8.15 12.40
C LEU A 145 -6.92 -6.91 12.98
N ALA A 146 -7.65 -5.94 13.54
CA ALA A 146 -7.04 -4.77 14.17
C ALA A 146 -6.22 -5.12 15.43
N ASP A 147 -6.37 -6.32 16.01
CA ASP A 147 -5.62 -6.77 17.18
C ASP A 147 -4.24 -7.35 16.82
N ALA A 148 -4.01 -7.73 15.56
CA ALA A 148 -2.74 -8.30 15.10
C ALA A 148 -1.63 -7.24 14.94
N ASP A 149 -0.40 -7.56 15.32
CA ASP A 149 0.73 -6.62 15.26
C ASP A 149 1.33 -6.50 13.86
N HIS A 150 1.29 -7.58 13.08
CA HIS A 150 1.80 -7.61 11.70
C HIS A 150 1.11 -8.68 10.84
N PHE A 151 1.38 -8.66 9.53
CA PHE A 151 0.78 -9.52 8.51
C PHE A 151 1.86 -10.07 7.58
N VAL A 152 2.84 -10.76 8.17
CA VAL A 152 3.98 -11.27 7.41
C VAL A 152 3.55 -12.57 6.72
N SER A 153 3.63 -12.56 5.40
CA SER A 153 3.36 -13.72 4.56
C SER A 153 4.42 -14.80 4.78
N PRO A 154 4.02 -16.05 5.06
CA PRO A 154 4.94 -17.19 5.13
C PRO A 154 5.36 -17.68 3.73
N PHE A 155 4.67 -17.26 2.67
CA PHE A 155 4.96 -17.69 1.31
C PHE A 155 6.24 -17.04 0.80
N ARG A 156 7.28 -17.87 0.59
CA ARG A 156 8.57 -17.42 0.04
C ARG A 156 8.47 -17.32 -1.49
N PRO A 157 8.91 -16.20 -2.09
CA PRO A 157 8.97 -16.08 -3.55
C PRO A 157 9.88 -17.16 -4.16
N LYS A 158 9.45 -17.78 -5.26
CA LYS A 158 10.18 -18.79 -6.02
C LYS A 158 9.62 -18.94 -7.44
N GLY A 159 10.37 -19.63 -8.29
CA GLY A 159 9.92 -19.99 -9.64
C GLY A 159 9.99 -18.84 -10.63
N ASP A 160 9.30 -19.02 -11.75
CA ASP A 160 9.04 -18.03 -12.81
C ASP A 160 7.85 -17.11 -12.47
N GLY A 161 7.04 -17.49 -11.47
CA GLY A 161 5.95 -16.69 -10.94
C GLY A 161 6.42 -15.34 -10.39
N ILE A 162 5.85 -14.27 -10.93
CA ILE A 162 6.09 -12.88 -10.50
C ILE A 162 5.43 -12.58 -9.14
N LEU A 163 4.44 -13.39 -8.72
CA LEU A 163 3.60 -13.15 -7.55
C LEU A 163 3.59 -14.36 -6.62
N VAL A 164 3.70 -14.10 -5.32
CA VAL A 164 3.38 -15.09 -4.28
C VAL A 164 1.86 -15.23 -4.12
N PRO A 165 1.37 -16.32 -3.50
CA PRO A 165 -0.03 -16.43 -3.12
C PRO A 165 -0.47 -15.24 -2.24
N MET A 166 -1.63 -14.65 -2.58
CA MET A 166 -2.15 -13.44 -1.94
C MET A 166 -3.53 -13.69 -1.28
N PRO A 167 -3.78 -13.12 -0.10
CA PRO A 167 -5.11 -13.08 0.50
C PRO A 167 -6.16 -12.42 -0.40
N THR A 168 -7.44 -12.70 -0.13
CA THR A 168 -8.57 -12.04 -0.81
C THR A 168 -8.82 -10.64 -0.25
N TYR A 169 -7.99 -9.69 -0.65
CA TYR A 169 -8.03 -8.31 -0.14
C TYR A 169 -9.32 -7.53 -0.44
N GLY A 170 -10.11 -7.95 -1.43
CA GLY A 170 -11.37 -7.29 -1.79
C GLY A 170 -12.43 -7.27 -0.68
N LEU A 171 -12.29 -8.11 0.34
CA LEU A 171 -13.16 -8.14 1.52
C LEU A 171 -12.75 -7.13 2.60
N MET A 172 -11.52 -6.63 2.58
CA MET A 172 -10.99 -5.75 3.63
C MET A 172 -11.73 -4.41 3.73
N ILE A 173 -12.27 -3.94 2.60
CA ILE A 173 -13.00 -2.67 2.52
C ILE A 173 -14.51 -2.81 2.79
N ASP A 174 -15.02 -4.02 2.99
CA ASP A 174 -16.47 -4.29 3.16
C ASP A 174 -17.00 -3.64 4.45
N ALA A 175 -16.24 -3.73 5.55
CA ALA A 175 -16.67 -3.21 6.84
C ALA A 175 -16.89 -1.68 6.86
N THR A 176 -16.23 -0.91 6.00
CA THR A 176 -16.40 0.56 5.99
C THR A 176 -17.85 0.94 5.66
N SER A 177 -18.44 0.32 4.64
CA SER A 177 -19.82 0.59 4.25
C SER A 177 -20.84 0.04 5.26
N ALA A 178 -20.53 -1.10 5.89
CA ALA A 178 -21.35 -1.64 6.96
C ALA A 178 -21.39 -0.71 8.19
N ARG A 179 -20.28 -0.06 8.54
CA ARG A 179 -20.21 0.93 9.64
C ARG A 179 -20.99 2.20 9.32
N ALA A 180 -20.94 2.66 8.07
CA ALA A 180 -21.77 3.77 7.61
C ALA A 180 -23.27 3.44 7.70
N LEU A 181 -23.66 2.21 7.31
CA LEU A 181 -25.02 1.71 7.49
C LEU A 181 -25.43 1.65 8.97
N ALA A 182 -24.58 1.09 9.83
CA ALA A 182 -24.83 1.02 11.27
C ALA A 182 -25.07 2.42 11.87
N TYR A 183 -24.26 3.41 11.48
CA TYR A 183 -24.43 4.80 11.89
C TYR A 183 -25.78 5.39 11.44
N VAL A 184 -26.15 5.21 10.15
CA VAL A 184 -27.43 5.68 9.60
C VAL A 184 -28.63 4.99 10.28
N GLN A 185 -28.46 3.75 10.73
CA GLN A 185 -29.47 2.99 11.49
C GLN A 185 -29.51 3.33 12.98
N GLY A 186 -28.62 4.20 13.47
CA GLY A 186 -28.60 4.71 14.83
C GLY A 186 -27.61 4.03 15.77
N ASP A 187 -26.80 3.07 15.31
CA ASP A 187 -25.69 2.51 16.09
C ASP A 187 -24.45 3.40 15.98
N ILE A 188 -24.53 4.56 16.65
CA ILE A 188 -23.48 5.59 16.63
C ILE A 188 -22.18 5.06 17.25
N ASP A 189 -22.26 4.45 18.44
CA ASP A 189 -21.09 3.96 19.17
C ASP A 189 -20.40 2.81 18.44
N GLY A 190 -21.17 1.86 17.90
CA GLY A 190 -20.64 0.75 17.11
C GLY A 190 -19.95 1.23 15.83
N ALA A 191 -20.55 2.19 15.12
CA ALA A 191 -19.96 2.74 13.90
C ALA A 191 -18.67 3.52 14.15
N LEU A 192 -18.62 4.35 15.20
CA LEU A 192 -17.41 5.07 15.62
C LEU A 192 -16.31 4.09 16.03
N ARG A 193 -16.63 3.12 16.89
CA ARG A 193 -15.69 2.10 17.37
C ARG A 193 -15.11 1.29 16.22
N GLY A 194 -15.99 0.76 15.36
CA GLY A 194 -15.60 0.00 14.18
C GLY A 194 -14.70 0.81 13.26
N SER A 195 -15.05 2.06 12.96
CA SER A 195 -14.25 2.90 12.06
C SER A 195 -12.86 3.18 12.63
N CYS A 196 -12.74 3.40 13.95
CA CYS A 196 -11.44 3.52 14.61
C CYS A 196 -10.62 2.22 14.57
N ARG A 197 -11.24 1.05 14.74
CA ARG A 197 -10.57 -0.26 14.53
C ARG A 197 -10.12 -0.46 13.09
N GLY A 198 -10.94 -0.09 12.11
CA GLY A 198 -10.57 -0.13 10.68
C GLY A 198 -9.39 0.78 10.35
N LEU A 199 -9.36 1.98 10.93
CA LEU A 199 -8.25 2.91 10.80
C LEU A 199 -6.96 2.32 11.41
N GLN A 200 -7.05 1.70 12.60
CA GLN A 200 -5.92 1.03 13.25
C GLN A 200 -5.41 -0.15 12.41
N LEU A 201 -6.30 -1.01 11.90
CA LEU A 201 -5.95 -2.08 10.98
C LEU A 201 -5.20 -1.55 9.76
N GLY A 202 -5.71 -0.49 9.13
CA GLY A 202 -5.06 0.17 8.00
C GLY A 202 -3.63 0.59 8.34
N ARG A 203 -3.41 1.27 9.47
CA ARG A 203 -2.08 1.70 9.94
C ARG A 203 -1.13 0.52 10.13
N ARG A 204 -1.60 -0.55 10.79
CA ARG A 204 -0.78 -1.76 11.02
C ARG A 204 -0.43 -2.45 9.71
N LEU A 205 -1.34 -2.48 8.75
CA LEU A 205 -1.10 -3.09 7.44
C LEU A 205 -0.08 -2.30 6.60
N VAL A 206 -0.04 -0.97 6.71
CA VAL A 206 0.93 -0.12 5.98
C VAL A 206 2.37 -0.61 6.16
N THR A 207 2.78 -0.83 7.40
CA THR A 207 4.17 -1.23 7.72
C THR A 207 4.29 -2.72 8.05
N GLY A 208 3.21 -3.37 8.49
CA GLY A 208 3.16 -4.75 8.99
C GLY A 208 3.09 -5.83 7.91
N GLY A 209 2.76 -5.47 6.67
CA GLY A 209 2.67 -6.40 5.53
C GLY A 209 4.04 -6.81 4.95
N SER A 210 4.04 -7.89 4.15
CA SER A 210 5.24 -8.38 3.47
C SER A 210 5.50 -7.69 2.14
N TYR A 211 4.47 -7.27 1.40
CA TYR A 211 4.59 -6.74 0.05
C TYR A 211 3.94 -5.37 -0.07
N LEU A 212 4.12 -4.72 -1.23
CA LEU A 212 3.58 -3.39 -1.44
C LEU A 212 2.05 -3.38 -1.45
N VAL A 213 1.42 -4.45 -1.92
CA VAL A 213 -0.04 -4.54 -2.03
C VAL A 213 -0.71 -4.33 -0.67
N GLU A 214 -0.20 -4.95 0.40
CA GLU A 214 -0.67 -4.75 1.77
C GLU A 214 -0.54 -3.28 2.17
N SER A 215 0.61 -2.65 1.91
CA SER A 215 0.82 -1.25 2.28
C SER A 215 -0.18 -0.30 1.62
N ILE A 216 -0.54 -0.58 0.36
CA ILE A 216 -1.48 0.22 -0.41
C ILE A 216 -2.93 0.00 0.03
N ILE A 217 -3.28 -1.23 0.40
CA ILE A 217 -4.59 -1.53 1.00
C ILE A 217 -4.68 -0.86 2.37
N GLY A 218 -3.63 -0.95 3.19
CA GLY A 218 -3.56 -0.30 4.49
C GLY A 218 -3.77 1.21 4.40
N ALA A 219 -3.08 1.87 3.47
CA ALA A 219 -3.27 3.29 3.21
C ALA A 219 -4.71 3.64 2.78
N SER A 220 -5.35 2.76 2.00
CA SER A 220 -6.75 2.93 1.57
C SER A 220 -7.73 2.77 2.73
N LEU A 221 -7.49 1.79 3.63
CA LEU A 221 -8.29 1.60 4.84
C LEU A 221 -8.18 2.79 5.79
N VAL A 222 -6.98 3.36 5.97
CA VAL A 222 -6.78 4.58 6.75
C VAL A 222 -7.60 5.72 6.16
N GLN A 223 -7.49 5.96 4.85
CA GLN A 223 -8.22 7.05 4.21
C GLN A 223 -9.73 6.88 4.32
N ALA A 224 -10.25 5.69 3.99
CA ALA A 224 -11.68 5.42 4.00
C ALA A 224 -12.30 5.51 5.41
N ASN A 225 -11.63 4.96 6.43
CA ASN A 225 -12.14 5.03 7.80
C ASN A 225 -11.98 6.42 8.42
N ALA A 226 -10.92 7.16 8.09
CA ALA A 226 -10.79 8.56 8.51
C ALA A 226 -11.86 9.44 7.88
N GLN A 227 -12.16 9.25 6.59
CA GLN A 227 -13.23 9.97 5.91
C GLN A 227 -14.58 9.70 6.58
N LEU A 228 -14.92 8.42 6.78
CA LEU A 228 -16.17 8.04 7.43
C LEU A 228 -16.27 8.58 8.86
N LEU A 229 -15.20 8.53 9.65
CA LEU A 229 -15.15 9.14 10.97
C LEU A 229 -15.39 10.66 10.90
N ALA A 230 -14.78 11.34 9.93
CA ALA A 230 -14.96 12.77 9.77
C ALA A 230 -16.40 13.14 9.41
N ASP A 231 -17.03 12.36 8.55
CA ASP A 231 -18.43 12.53 8.13
C ASP A 231 -19.40 12.27 9.31
N MET A 232 -19.16 11.25 10.12
CA MET A 232 -19.95 11.00 11.34
C MET A 232 -19.76 12.11 12.38
N LEU A 233 -18.52 12.55 12.59
CA LEU A 233 -18.20 13.56 13.60
C LEU A 233 -18.95 14.87 13.39
N VAL A 234 -19.10 15.36 12.15
CA VAL A 234 -19.77 16.65 11.88
C VAL A 234 -21.25 16.66 12.22
N GLU A 235 -21.88 15.49 12.34
CA GLU A 235 -23.28 15.35 12.71
C GLU A 235 -23.50 15.22 14.22
N LEU A 236 -22.43 14.97 14.97
CA LEU A 236 -22.44 14.84 16.43
C LEU A 236 -22.05 16.18 17.08
N PRO A 237 -22.36 16.39 18.38
CA PRO A 237 -21.79 17.51 19.12
C PRO A 237 -20.26 17.56 19.04
N ALA A 238 -19.68 18.77 19.09
CA ALA A 238 -18.23 18.95 18.97
C ALA A 238 -17.42 18.28 20.09
N ASP A 239 -18.03 18.14 21.26
CA ASP A 239 -17.51 17.54 22.48
C ASP A 239 -17.94 16.07 22.66
N HIS A 240 -18.55 15.45 21.64
CA HIS A 240 -18.96 14.06 21.72
C HIS A 240 -17.78 13.14 22.10
N PRO A 241 -17.92 12.30 23.14
CA PRO A 241 -16.86 11.40 23.56
C PRO A 241 -16.61 10.36 22.48
N LEU A 242 -15.35 10.06 22.17
CA LEU A 242 -15.02 8.97 21.25
C LEU A 242 -14.74 7.68 22.02
N PRO A 243 -15.01 6.51 21.42
CA PRO A 243 -14.57 5.22 21.95
C PRO A 243 -13.04 5.18 22.17
N ALA A 244 -12.60 4.41 23.16
CA ALA A 244 -11.18 4.31 23.54
C ALA A 244 -10.29 3.82 22.37
N GLU A 245 -10.85 3.02 21.45
CA GLU A 245 -10.18 2.56 20.24
C GLU A 245 -9.72 3.72 19.34
N CYS A 246 -10.40 4.88 19.42
CA CYS A 246 -10.02 6.06 18.66
C CYS A 246 -8.79 6.78 19.23
N ASP A 247 -8.46 6.59 20.51
CA ASP A 247 -7.37 7.31 21.18
C ASP A 247 -6.02 7.05 20.51
N GLN A 248 -5.72 5.78 20.23
CA GLN A 248 -4.52 5.41 19.49
C GLN A 248 -4.71 5.63 17.99
N ALA A 249 -5.86 5.25 17.44
CA ALA A 249 -6.12 5.27 15.99
C ALA A 249 -5.95 6.69 15.41
N MET A 250 -6.44 7.72 16.09
CA MET A 250 -6.38 9.11 15.61
C MET A 250 -5.06 9.84 15.93
N GLN A 251 -4.10 9.20 16.61
CA GLN A 251 -2.78 9.83 16.78
C GLN A 251 -2.08 9.98 15.42
N PRO A 252 -1.37 11.09 15.18
CA PRO A 252 -0.56 11.27 13.99
C PRO A 252 0.38 10.09 13.76
N MET A 253 0.43 9.59 12.53
CA MET A 253 1.29 8.47 12.16
C MET A 253 2.76 8.87 12.21
N LEU A 254 3.58 8.10 12.91
CA LEU A 254 5.03 8.28 12.94
C LEU A 254 5.67 7.94 11.58
N ALA A 255 6.85 8.47 11.28
CA ALA A 255 7.58 8.14 10.06
C ALA A 255 7.78 6.62 9.87
N ALA A 256 8.01 5.89 10.96
CA ALA A 256 8.17 4.42 10.93
C ALA A 256 6.88 3.69 10.53
N GLU A 257 5.70 4.23 10.86
CA GLU A 257 4.39 3.67 10.48
C GLU A 257 4.04 3.96 9.03
N GLN A 258 4.70 4.94 8.41
CA GLN A 258 4.51 5.32 7.00
C GLN A 258 5.52 4.62 6.07
N SER A 259 6.56 4.02 6.64
CA SER A 259 7.71 3.49 5.90
C SER A 259 7.33 2.33 5.00
N LEU A 260 7.82 2.37 3.76
CA LEU A 260 7.67 1.31 2.77
C LEU A 260 8.86 0.35 2.73
N CYS A 261 9.81 0.46 3.66
CA CYS A 261 11.01 -0.38 3.62
C CYS A 261 10.67 -1.87 3.60
N ARG A 262 9.80 -2.35 4.51
CA ARG A 262 9.41 -3.78 4.56
C ARG A 262 8.75 -4.23 3.25
N ALA A 263 7.80 -3.44 2.73
CA ALA A 263 7.19 -3.70 1.43
C ALA A 263 8.24 -3.83 0.33
N MET A 264 9.19 -2.90 0.24
CA MET A 264 10.27 -2.95 -0.75
C MET A 264 11.23 -4.12 -0.54
N GLN A 265 11.43 -4.61 0.69
CA GLN A 265 12.16 -5.86 0.95
C GLN A 265 11.43 -7.06 0.33
N GLY A 266 10.09 -7.10 0.41
CA GLY A 266 9.26 -8.11 -0.25
C GLY A 266 9.30 -8.03 -1.77
N GLU A 267 9.11 -6.84 -2.34
CA GLU A 267 9.23 -6.59 -3.79
C GLU A 267 10.61 -7.00 -4.33
N TYR A 268 11.66 -6.71 -3.58
CA TYR A 268 13.02 -7.13 -3.92
C TYR A 268 13.21 -8.64 -3.82
N ALA A 269 12.61 -9.29 -2.82
CA ALA A 269 12.65 -10.76 -2.69
C ALA A 269 11.95 -11.46 -3.86
N MET A 270 10.81 -10.93 -4.34
CA MET A 270 10.14 -11.42 -5.55
C MET A 270 10.99 -11.21 -6.79
N SER A 271 11.52 -10.00 -6.97
CA SER A 271 12.43 -9.68 -8.09
C SER A 271 13.65 -10.60 -8.11
N ARG A 272 14.25 -10.87 -6.94
CA ARG A 272 15.39 -11.76 -6.81
C ARG A 272 15.07 -13.18 -7.25
N ALA A 273 13.93 -13.73 -6.80
CA ALA A 273 13.52 -15.08 -7.18
C ALA A 273 13.35 -15.20 -8.70
N ALA A 274 12.65 -14.24 -9.33
CA ALA A 274 12.48 -14.21 -10.78
C ALA A 274 13.82 -14.11 -11.54
N ILE A 275 14.71 -13.20 -11.11
CA ILE A 275 16.04 -13.03 -11.72
C ILE A 275 16.88 -14.30 -11.58
N GLU A 276 16.83 -14.97 -10.42
CA GLU A 276 17.58 -16.20 -10.18
C GLU A 276 17.10 -17.34 -11.07
N THR A 277 15.79 -17.48 -11.25
CA THR A 277 15.20 -18.46 -12.17
C THR A 277 15.60 -18.17 -13.62
N SER A 278 15.40 -16.93 -14.10
CA SER A 278 15.74 -16.56 -15.48
C SER A 278 17.24 -16.68 -15.79
N ALA A 279 18.12 -16.47 -14.81
CA ALA A 279 19.56 -16.62 -14.99
C ALA A 279 20.00 -18.09 -15.15
N GLN A 280 19.18 -19.04 -14.76
CA GLN A 280 19.45 -20.49 -14.89
C GLN A 280 18.96 -21.06 -16.23
N GLU A 281 18.17 -20.31 -17.01
CA GLU A 281 17.69 -20.76 -18.32
C GLU A 281 18.80 -20.80 -19.38
N PHE A 282 18.67 -21.72 -20.35
CA PHE A 282 19.67 -21.93 -21.40
C PHE A 282 19.88 -20.65 -22.23
N GLY A 283 21.14 -20.18 -22.32
CA GLY A 283 21.49 -18.94 -23.02
C GLY A 283 21.28 -17.66 -22.20
N GLY A 284 20.62 -17.72 -21.04
CA GLY A 284 20.35 -16.57 -20.17
C GLY A 284 21.63 -15.87 -19.69
N VAL A 285 22.67 -16.63 -19.36
CA VAL A 285 23.97 -16.11 -18.86
C VAL A 285 24.62 -15.11 -19.83
N LEU A 286 24.37 -15.20 -21.14
CA LEU A 286 24.96 -14.32 -22.16
C LEU A 286 24.32 -12.93 -22.22
N VAL A 287 23.05 -12.82 -21.83
CA VAL A 287 22.23 -11.59 -21.93
C VAL A 287 21.72 -11.08 -20.59
N LEU A 288 21.91 -11.86 -19.52
CA LEU A 288 21.51 -11.57 -18.15
C LEU A 288 22.72 -11.75 -17.21
N ASP A 289 23.23 -10.64 -16.69
CA ASP A 289 24.18 -10.63 -15.60
C ASP A 289 23.45 -10.60 -14.26
N ARG A 290 23.41 -11.74 -13.58
CA ARG A 290 22.67 -11.90 -12.32
C ARG A 290 23.06 -10.86 -11.28
N SER A 291 24.35 -10.68 -10.99
CA SER A 291 24.80 -9.78 -9.91
C SER A 291 24.47 -8.32 -10.23
N SER A 292 24.77 -7.88 -11.46
CA SER A 292 24.46 -6.52 -11.92
C SER A 292 22.96 -6.25 -11.96
N THR A 293 22.15 -7.23 -12.36
CA THR A 293 20.69 -7.11 -12.39
C THR A 293 20.10 -7.02 -10.99
N LEU A 294 20.56 -7.87 -10.05
CA LEU A 294 20.14 -7.80 -8.65
C LEU A 294 20.50 -6.47 -8.00
N ALA A 295 21.68 -5.93 -8.28
CA ALA A 295 22.08 -4.62 -7.76
C ALA A 295 21.26 -3.48 -8.40
N ARG A 296 20.93 -3.57 -9.69
CA ARG A 296 20.06 -2.60 -10.37
C ARG A 296 18.64 -2.62 -9.81
N ALA A 297 18.06 -3.80 -9.60
CA ALA A 297 16.77 -3.97 -8.93
C ALA A 297 16.80 -3.37 -7.51
N ALA A 298 17.87 -3.62 -6.76
CA ALA A 298 18.05 -3.04 -5.44
C ALA A 298 18.14 -1.51 -5.47
N GLY A 299 18.82 -0.94 -6.47
CA GLY A 299 18.87 0.52 -6.66
C GLY A 299 17.49 1.16 -6.86
N ASN A 300 16.56 0.44 -7.50
CA ASN A 300 15.20 0.93 -7.75
C ASN A 300 14.28 0.89 -6.52
N LEU A 301 14.55 -0.01 -5.57
CA LEU A 301 13.66 -0.27 -4.42
C LEU A 301 14.27 0.22 -3.08
N GLY A 302 15.60 0.24 -2.98
CA GLY A 302 16.31 0.45 -1.72
C GLY A 302 16.28 1.88 -1.18
N TRP A 303 15.72 2.83 -1.93
CA TRP A 303 15.46 4.19 -1.46
C TRP A 303 14.55 4.18 -0.23
N ALA A 304 13.56 3.28 -0.17
CA ALA A 304 12.57 3.22 0.91
C ALA A 304 13.17 2.83 2.27
N CYS A 305 14.32 2.15 2.27
CA CYS A 305 15.04 1.73 3.47
C CYS A 305 16.16 2.70 3.88
N GLY A 306 16.27 3.87 3.23
CA GLY A 306 17.30 4.86 3.54
C GLY A 306 16.89 5.89 4.58
N ALA A 307 17.88 6.48 5.26
CA ALA A 307 17.66 7.59 6.18
C ALA A 307 16.99 8.81 5.51
N ALA A 308 17.27 9.05 4.21
CA ALA A 308 16.63 10.11 3.44
C ALA A 308 15.11 9.92 3.30
N ALA A 309 14.64 8.67 3.16
CA ALA A 309 13.20 8.38 3.13
C ALA A 309 12.56 8.62 4.50
N MET A 310 13.19 8.17 5.59
CA MET A 310 12.71 8.44 6.95
C MET A 310 12.64 9.94 7.26
N ALA A 311 13.68 10.70 6.91
CA ALA A 311 13.69 12.15 7.09
C ALA A 311 12.62 12.87 6.24
N ALA A 312 12.37 12.36 5.02
CA ALA A 312 11.29 12.88 4.19
C ALA A 312 9.91 12.60 4.80
N LEU A 313 9.68 11.41 5.34
CA LEU A 313 8.42 11.05 6.02
C LEU A 313 8.18 11.89 7.26
N GLU A 314 9.20 12.08 8.10
CA GLU A 314 9.13 12.90 9.32
C GLU A 314 8.78 14.35 9.00
N ALA A 315 9.41 14.91 7.95
CA ALA A 315 9.15 16.27 7.48
C ALA A 315 7.96 16.37 6.51
N ASP A 316 7.20 15.30 6.31
CA ASP A 316 6.11 15.21 5.36
C ASP A 316 6.47 15.63 3.91
N ARG A 317 7.74 15.53 3.52
CA ARG A 317 8.26 15.88 2.18
C ARG A 317 8.06 14.73 1.20
N PRO A 318 7.98 14.98 -0.13
CA PRO A 318 7.97 13.92 -1.12
C PRO A 318 9.09 12.91 -0.87
N LEU A 319 8.78 11.62 -0.96
CA LEU A 319 9.78 10.56 -0.86
C LEU A 319 10.82 10.71 -2.00
N PRO A 320 12.12 10.49 -1.70
CA PRO A 320 13.19 10.64 -2.67
C PRO A 320 13.28 9.43 -3.61
N VAL A 321 12.20 9.18 -4.35
CA VAL A 321 12.13 8.06 -5.29
C VAL A 321 13.10 8.36 -6.45
N PRO A 322 14.10 7.50 -6.71
CA PRO A 322 15.12 7.76 -7.71
C PRO A 322 14.51 7.83 -9.12
N ALA A 323 15.02 8.74 -9.93
CA ALA A 323 14.67 8.86 -11.34
C ALA A 323 15.04 7.56 -12.11
N PRO A 324 14.33 7.23 -13.21
CA PRO A 324 14.60 6.03 -13.97
C PRO A 324 16.07 5.99 -14.45
N PRO A 325 16.83 4.92 -14.16
CA PRO A 325 18.23 4.80 -14.56
C PRO A 325 18.40 4.94 -16.07
N GLN A 326 19.52 5.58 -16.43
CA GLN A 326 20.05 5.58 -17.79
C GLN A 326 20.54 4.17 -18.16
N HIS A 327 20.57 3.87 -19.46
CA HIS A 327 21.30 2.72 -19.98
C HIS A 327 22.80 3.03 -19.85
N ASP A 328 23.51 2.28 -19.00
CA ASP A 328 24.96 2.39 -18.82
C ASP A 328 25.68 1.35 -19.69
N PHE A 329 27.01 1.45 -19.79
CA PHE A 329 27.82 0.51 -20.58
C PHE A 329 27.68 -0.95 -20.12
N GLY A 330 27.33 -1.17 -18.84
CA GLY A 330 27.03 -2.50 -18.29
C GLY A 330 25.79 -3.16 -18.92
N CYS A 331 24.89 -2.39 -19.55
CA CYS A 331 23.72 -2.97 -20.21
C CYS A 331 24.05 -3.74 -21.50
N LEU A 332 25.21 -3.53 -22.15
CA LEU A 332 25.54 -4.24 -23.40
C LEU A 332 25.68 -5.76 -23.19
N SER A 333 26.19 -6.18 -22.03
CA SER A 333 26.29 -7.59 -21.62
C SER A 333 25.13 -8.06 -20.73
N ASN A 334 24.19 -7.15 -20.44
CA ASN A 334 23.07 -7.37 -19.51
C ASN A 334 21.75 -6.77 -20.06
N ILE A 335 21.49 -6.92 -21.35
CA ILE A 335 20.34 -6.31 -22.02
C ILE A 335 19.04 -6.76 -21.35
N LEU A 336 18.89 -8.06 -21.09
CA LEU A 336 17.69 -8.60 -20.47
C LEU A 336 17.53 -8.07 -19.04
N GLY A 337 18.61 -7.97 -18.27
CA GLY A 337 18.55 -7.43 -16.91
C GLY A 337 18.20 -5.93 -16.85
N CYS A 338 18.70 -5.14 -17.80
CA CYS A 338 18.33 -3.73 -17.90
C CYS A 338 16.85 -3.57 -18.27
N VAL A 339 16.36 -4.33 -19.25
CA VAL A 339 14.93 -4.31 -19.63
C VAL A 339 14.03 -4.80 -18.49
N LEU A 340 14.34 -5.94 -17.86
CA LEU A 340 13.54 -6.50 -16.77
C LEU A 340 13.39 -5.52 -15.61
N THR A 341 14.48 -4.86 -15.23
CA THR A 341 14.45 -3.89 -14.13
C THR A 341 13.77 -2.58 -14.50
N ASP A 342 13.60 -2.28 -15.80
CA ASP A 342 12.91 -1.09 -16.32
C ASP A 342 11.38 -1.26 -16.34
N ILE A 343 10.86 -2.49 -16.55
CA ILE A 343 9.40 -2.75 -16.73
C ILE A 343 8.56 -2.47 -15.49
N ALA A 344 8.97 -2.93 -14.30
CA ALA A 344 8.16 -2.81 -13.07
C ALA A 344 8.26 -1.41 -12.42
N ARG A 345 9.20 -0.58 -12.86
CA ARG A 345 9.59 0.68 -12.22
C ARG A 345 8.56 1.82 -12.25
N PRO A 346 7.78 2.05 -13.33
CA PRO A 346 6.93 3.25 -13.44
C PRO A 346 5.80 3.31 -12.41
N VAL A 347 5.43 2.19 -11.80
CA VAL A 347 4.23 2.10 -10.95
C VAL A 347 4.53 2.41 -9.47
N TYR A 348 5.76 2.14 -9.01
CA TYR A 348 6.15 2.34 -7.60
C TYR A 348 6.06 3.80 -7.10
N PRO A 349 6.47 4.83 -7.87
CA PRO A 349 6.32 6.22 -7.43
C PRO A 349 4.86 6.61 -7.16
N ALA A 350 3.92 6.15 -8.00
CA ALA A 350 2.49 6.42 -7.86
C ALA A 350 1.90 5.78 -6.59
N TYR A 351 2.48 4.67 -6.14
CA TYR A 351 2.09 3.98 -4.91
C TYR A 351 2.75 4.57 -3.67
N SER A 352 3.99 5.06 -3.78
CA SER A 352 4.77 5.52 -2.62
C SER A 352 4.14 6.68 -1.85
N SER A 353 3.45 7.59 -2.55
CA SER A 353 2.82 8.76 -1.94
C SER A 353 1.51 8.43 -1.20
N ARG A 354 0.94 7.24 -1.39
CA ARG A 354 -0.33 6.85 -0.75
C ARG A 354 -0.21 6.72 0.77
N THR A 355 0.93 6.24 1.29
CA THR A 355 1.16 6.15 2.74
C THR A 355 1.31 7.54 3.37
N GLN A 356 1.92 8.48 2.65
CA GLN A 356 2.00 9.88 3.07
C GLN A 356 0.62 10.55 3.07
N ASP A 357 -0.24 10.23 2.11
CA ASP A 357 -1.61 10.72 2.06
C ASP A 357 -2.48 10.11 3.17
N ALA A 358 -2.27 8.84 3.52
CA ALA A 358 -2.88 8.23 4.70
C ALA A 358 -2.50 8.97 5.99
N ALA A 359 -1.21 9.25 6.20
CA ALA A 359 -0.75 10.02 7.35
C ALA A 359 -1.25 11.48 7.37
N ALA A 360 -1.38 12.10 6.19
CA ALA A 360 -2.02 13.41 6.07
C ALA A 360 -3.49 13.35 6.45
N MET A 361 -4.23 12.32 6.03
CA MET A 361 -5.63 12.15 6.39
C MET A 361 -5.83 11.97 7.91
N VAL A 362 -4.96 11.21 8.59
CA VAL A 362 -5.01 11.08 10.06
C VAL A 362 -4.77 12.42 10.77
N ARG A 363 -3.81 13.21 10.30
CA ARG A 363 -3.62 14.58 10.82
C ARG A 363 -4.82 15.48 10.51
N LEU A 364 -5.42 15.33 9.34
CA LEU A 364 -6.55 16.14 8.89
C LEU A 364 -7.80 15.89 9.73
N ILE A 365 -8.13 14.62 10.04
CA ILE A 365 -9.26 14.32 10.94
C ILE A 365 -8.97 14.75 12.39
N GLY A 366 -7.72 14.64 12.86
CA GLY A 366 -7.32 15.19 14.16
C GLY A 366 -7.48 16.71 14.23
N ALA A 367 -7.07 17.43 13.17
CA ALA A 367 -7.24 18.87 13.03
C ALA A 367 -8.73 19.27 12.96
N GLN A 368 -9.54 18.54 12.19
CA GLN A 368 -10.98 18.74 12.10
C GLN A 368 -11.64 18.62 13.47
N ARG A 369 -11.36 17.55 14.22
CA ARG A 369 -11.91 17.37 15.57
C ARG A 369 -11.52 18.52 16.49
N TRP A 370 -10.25 18.92 16.49
CA TRP A 370 -9.78 20.03 17.30
C TRP A 370 -10.44 21.36 16.92
N LEU A 371 -10.57 21.65 15.63
CA LEU A 371 -11.21 22.88 15.13
C LEU A 371 -12.67 22.98 15.55
N ARG A 372 -13.41 21.86 15.49
CA ARG A 372 -14.83 21.81 15.88
C ARG A 372 -15.03 22.15 17.36
N GLN A 373 -14.01 21.92 18.20
CA GLN A 373 -14.03 22.23 19.63
C GLN A 373 -13.64 23.70 19.93
N GLN A 374 -13.30 24.50 18.91
CA GLN A 374 -12.98 25.91 19.09
C GLN A 374 -14.24 26.77 19.00
N ALA A 375 -14.32 27.79 19.85
CA ALA A 375 -15.41 28.76 19.81
C ALA A 375 -15.17 29.89 18.79
N GLN A 376 -13.94 30.04 18.31
CA GLN A 376 -13.55 31.09 17.36
C GLN A 376 -13.84 30.69 15.90
N ASP A 377 -13.76 31.67 15.01
CA ASP A 377 -13.82 31.43 13.56
C ASP A 377 -12.76 30.39 13.13
N PRO A 378 -13.10 29.42 12.25
CA PRO A 378 -12.18 28.39 11.80
C PRO A 378 -10.89 28.93 11.18
N VAL A 379 -10.91 30.09 10.51
CA VAL A 379 -9.73 30.73 9.91
C VAL A 379 -8.74 31.14 11.00
N ASP A 380 -9.23 31.79 12.06
CA ASP A 380 -8.41 32.24 13.19
C ASP A 380 -7.95 31.07 14.06
N ALA A 381 -8.82 30.08 14.27
CA ALA A 381 -8.49 28.86 14.99
C ALA A 381 -7.36 28.10 14.31
N LEU A 382 -7.36 28.01 12.98
CA LEU A 382 -6.34 27.28 12.21
C LEU A 382 -4.92 27.80 12.45
N GLN A 383 -4.74 29.10 12.72
CA GLN A 383 -3.44 29.69 13.07
C GLN A 383 -2.85 29.09 14.37
N ARG A 384 -3.73 28.62 15.27
CA ARG A 384 -3.38 28.01 16.56
C ARG A 384 -3.44 26.48 16.54
N LEU A 385 -3.56 25.85 15.36
CA LEU A 385 -3.62 24.40 15.22
C LEU A 385 -2.50 23.71 16.02
N PRO A 386 -2.75 22.66 16.82
CA PRO A 386 -1.68 21.98 17.57
C PRO A 386 -0.56 21.47 16.66
N ALA A 387 0.69 21.53 17.14
CA ALA A 387 1.87 21.19 16.35
C ALA A 387 1.81 19.78 15.74
N GLN A 388 1.24 18.82 16.47
CA GLN A 388 1.09 17.42 16.04
C GLN A 388 0.18 17.23 14.81
N PHE A 389 -0.68 18.19 14.49
CA PHE A 389 -1.54 18.16 13.30
C PHE A 389 -1.01 19.04 12.17
N ARG A 390 0.11 19.75 12.37
CA ARG A 390 0.73 20.59 11.34
C ARG A 390 1.55 19.75 10.37
N SER A 391 1.78 20.32 9.19
CA SER A 391 2.79 19.88 8.25
C SER A 391 3.69 21.08 7.91
N PRO A 392 5.02 20.91 7.82
CA PRO A 392 5.88 21.99 7.36
C PRO A 392 5.72 22.28 5.85
N VAL A 393 5.09 21.37 5.09
CA VAL A 393 4.99 21.46 3.61
C VAL A 393 3.59 21.26 3.05
N ARG A 394 2.62 20.82 3.85
CA ARG A 394 1.20 20.65 3.49
C ARG A 394 0.30 21.26 4.54
N ALA A 395 0.29 22.59 4.61
CA ALA A 395 -0.54 23.30 5.56
C ALA A 395 -2.03 23.00 5.28
N PRO A 396 -2.82 22.63 6.30
CA PRO A 396 -4.27 22.54 6.15
C PRO A 396 -4.85 23.91 5.83
N GLN A 397 -5.87 23.94 4.98
CA GLN A 397 -6.59 25.14 4.57
C GLN A 397 -8.08 24.84 4.48
N LEU A 398 -8.91 25.87 4.55
CA LEU A 398 -10.34 25.74 4.27
C LEU A 398 -10.57 25.62 2.76
N SER A 399 -11.63 24.91 2.37
CA SER A 399 -12.18 24.96 1.02
C SER A 399 -12.73 26.36 0.72
N ALA A 400 -12.93 26.66 -0.57
CA ALA A 400 -13.39 27.98 -1.01
C ALA A 400 -14.75 28.39 -0.42
N ASP A 401 -15.61 27.41 -0.11
CA ASP A 401 -16.91 27.59 0.54
C ASP A 401 -16.83 27.59 2.08
N GLY A 402 -15.64 27.40 2.66
CA GLY A 402 -15.42 27.32 4.11
C GLY A 402 -15.97 26.05 4.77
N ARG A 403 -16.53 25.10 4.00
CA ARG A 403 -17.26 23.94 4.56
C ARG A 403 -16.38 22.73 4.83
N ARG A 404 -15.17 22.68 4.28
CA ARG A 404 -14.24 21.54 4.40
C ARG A 404 -12.86 22.03 4.83
N LEU A 405 -12.16 21.18 5.57
CA LEU A 405 -10.73 21.32 5.81
C LEU A 405 -9.98 20.41 4.83
N GLN A 406 -8.95 20.93 4.16
CA GLN A 406 -8.28 20.19 3.10
C GLN A 406 -6.76 20.41 3.06
N VAL A 407 -6.05 19.42 2.53
CA VAL A 407 -4.60 19.47 2.25
C VAL A 407 -4.31 18.93 0.84
N PRO A 408 -3.22 19.37 0.18
CA PRO A 408 -2.85 18.84 -1.12
C PRO A 408 -2.59 17.33 -1.07
N ARG A 409 -3.20 16.60 -1.99
CA ARG A 409 -2.93 15.17 -2.22
C ARG A 409 -1.58 15.02 -2.92
N ARG A 410 -0.79 14.00 -2.53
CA ARG A 410 0.46 13.65 -3.22
C ARG A 410 0.29 12.54 -4.24
N SER A 411 -0.62 11.61 -3.97
CA SER A 411 -0.90 10.51 -4.87
C SER A 411 -1.56 11.00 -6.16
N PRO A 412 -1.19 10.43 -7.32
CA PRO A 412 -1.89 10.71 -8.56
C PRO A 412 -3.36 10.28 -8.42
N SER A 413 -4.23 11.05 -9.07
CA SER A 413 -5.66 10.74 -9.10
C SER A 413 -5.92 9.37 -9.71
N ARG A 414 -6.83 8.60 -9.11
CA ARG A 414 -7.27 7.27 -9.58
C ARG A 414 -8.30 7.37 -10.71
N SER A 415 -8.97 8.53 -10.83
CA SER A 415 -9.99 8.79 -11.83
C SER A 415 -10.05 10.29 -12.16
N THR A 416 -10.79 10.67 -13.19
CA THR A 416 -10.99 12.09 -13.53
C THR A 416 -11.74 12.87 -12.46
N ASP A 417 -12.53 12.18 -11.64
CA ASP A 417 -13.47 12.78 -10.70
C ASP A 417 -12.89 12.91 -9.29
N GLU A 418 -11.70 12.34 -9.05
CA GLU A 418 -11.06 12.36 -7.74
C GLU A 418 -10.32 13.68 -7.51
N SER A 419 -10.65 14.34 -6.40
CA SER A 419 -10.13 15.65 -6.04
C SER A 419 -8.60 15.66 -5.86
N PRO A 420 -7.91 16.72 -6.31
CA PRO A 420 -6.48 16.92 -6.00
C PRO A 420 -6.25 17.26 -4.52
N TRP A 421 -7.31 17.34 -3.72
CA TRP A 421 -7.28 17.57 -2.29
C TRP A 421 -7.68 16.31 -1.52
N LEU A 422 -7.04 16.10 -0.38
CA LEU A 422 -7.61 15.30 0.71
C LEU A 422 -8.47 16.25 1.52
N SER A 423 -9.73 15.93 1.78
CA SER A 423 -10.66 16.84 2.44
C SER A 423 -11.58 16.14 3.43
N VAL A 424 -11.85 16.79 4.55
CA VAL A 424 -12.83 16.36 5.57
C VAL A 424 -13.85 17.48 5.79
N PRO A 425 -15.12 17.15 6.07
CA PRO A 425 -16.14 18.17 6.32
C PRO A 425 -15.88 18.91 7.64
N LEU A 426 -16.25 20.19 7.74
CA LEU A 426 -16.29 20.93 9.02
C LEU A 426 -17.73 21.16 9.48
N VAL A 427 -18.66 21.18 8.54
CA VAL A 427 -20.10 21.31 8.74
C VAL A 427 -20.81 20.17 8.03
N MET A 428 -22.04 19.86 8.43
CA MET A 428 -22.87 18.92 7.70
C MET A 428 -23.11 19.42 6.26
N GLU A 429 -23.08 18.55 5.25
CA GLU A 429 -23.19 18.91 3.83
C GLU A 429 -24.49 19.66 3.47
N ASN A 430 -25.54 19.53 4.30
CA ASN A 430 -26.84 20.22 4.13
C ASN A 430 -27.13 21.28 5.20
N ALA A 431 -26.17 21.68 6.03
CA ALA A 431 -26.36 22.81 6.92
C ALA A 431 -26.60 24.10 6.10
N PRO A 432 -27.59 24.94 6.44
CA PRO A 432 -27.76 26.24 5.79
C PRO A 432 -26.44 26.98 5.90
N ALA A 433 -25.97 27.53 4.76
CA ALA A 433 -24.75 28.33 4.76
C ALA A 433 -24.89 29.40 5.85
N ALA A 434 -23.90 29.49 6.75
CA ALA A 434 -23.77 30.68 7.56
C ALA A 434 -23.74 31.83 6.55
N ALA A 435 -24.74 32.71 6.62
CA ALA A 435 -24.91 33.79 5.67
C ALA A 435 -23.55 34.46 5.43
N ALA A 436 -23.19 34.65 4.16
CA ALA A 436 -22.07 35.51 3.81
C ALA A 436 -22.26 36.83 4.57
N ARG A 437 -21.40 37.07 5.55
CA ARG A 437 -21.40 38.31 6.31
C ARG A 437 -20.42 39.22 5.59
N ASP A 438 -20.99 40.23 4.94
CA ASP A 438 -20.29 41.38 4.36
C ASP A 438 -19.32 42.04 5.36
#